data_AF-A0A2V6BLB1-F1
#
_entry.id   AF-A0A2V6BLB1-F1
#
_cell.length_a   1.000
_cell.length_b   1.000
_cell.length_c   1.000
_cell.angle_alpha   90.00
_cell.angle_beta   90.00
_cell.angle_gamma   90.00
#
_symmetry.space_group_name_H-M   'P 1'
#
loop_
_entity.id
_entity.type
_entity.pdbx_description
1 polymer ?
#
loop_
_entity_poly.entity_id
_entity_poly.type
_entity_poly.pdbx_seq_one_letter_code
_entity_poly.pdbx_strand_id
1 'polypeptide(L)'
;MRHTARDHFLHVVLPAFRDFASYYSNREMGLRRDTKNAAAIAGALRDLPEHVFYDLNGNTGYATNRSYRESFWPQSRAYQVICNFADVWKHRSISRPDRLLSCVDDIIEYYALIRYADEEGVYYGSRKLLVATLSDKSEQDLGPLLLASLTLLAAELVRQGLLPNISRFSKITQLFSEQNGGCKRVADAHCLLRKRIHRGAAALPNFR
;
A
#
# COMPACT_ATOMS: atom_id res chain seq x y z
N MET A 1 9.23 -20.82 17.46
CA MET A 1 10.37 -20.06 16.92
C MET A 1 9.85 -18.72 16.42
N ARG A 2 10.40 -17.60 16.90
CA ARG A 2 10.06 -16.27 16.36
C ARG A 2 10.85 -16.08 15.07
N HIS A 3 10.20 -15.71 13.97
CA HIS A 3 10.92 -15.40 12.73
C HIS A 3 11.76 -14.14 12.95
N THR A 4 13.00 -14.15 12.45
CA THR A 4 13.85 -12.95 12.43
C THR A 4 13.21 -11.87 11.56
N ALA A 5 13.60 -10.61 11.73
CA ALA A 5 13.17 -9.51 10.89
C ALA A 5 13.52 -9.74 9.42
N ARG A 6 14.70 -10.33 9.18
CA ARG A 6 15.13 -10.73 7.84
C ARG A 6 14.21 -11.81 7.26
N ASP A 7 13.90 -12.86 8.02
CA ASP A 7 13.04 -13.94 7.55
C ASP A 7 11.62 -13.43 7.29
N HIS A 8 11.07 -12.61 8.19
CA HIS A 8 9.77 -11.98 8.01
C HIS A 8 9.73 -11.12 6.75
N PHE A 9 10.78 -10.33 6.49
CA PHE A 9 10.86 -9.54 5.28
C PHE A 9 10.90 -10.40 4.01
N LEU A 10 11.79 -11.39 3.96
CA LEU A 10 12.04 -12.20 2.76
C LEU A 10 10.91 -13.19 2.46
N HIS A 11 10.26 -13.75 3.49
CA HIS A 11 9.31 -14.85 3.35
C HIS A 11 7.86 -14.46 3.62
N VAL A 12 7.60 -13.28 4.20
CA VAL A 12 6.24 -12.79 4.45
C VAL A 12 5.98 -11.51 3.66
N VAL A 13 6.81 -10.47 3.85
CA VAL A 13 6.57 -9.15 3.25
C VAL A 13 6.74 -9.18 1.72
N LEU A 14 7.89 -9.66 1.22
CA LEU A 14 8.16 -9.67 -0.23
C LEU A 14 7.20 -10.56 -1.02
N PRO A 15 6.87 -11.80 -0.58
CA PRO A 15 5.88 -12.61 -1.28
C PRO A 15 4.49 -11.96 -1.30
N ALA A 16 4.04 -11.41 -0.16
CA ALA A 16 2.75 -10.72 -0.09
C ALA A 16 2.69 -9.49 -1.01
N PHE A 17 3.80 -8.74 -1.13
CA PHE A 17 3.89 -7.64 -2.08
C PHE A 17 3.85 -8.09 -3.52
N ARG A 18 4.58 -9.14 -3.88
CA ARG A 18 4.59 -9.70 -5.24
C ARG A 18 3.19 -10.16 -5.64
N ASP A 19 2.50 -10.85 -4.74
CA ASP A 19 1.14 -11.33 -4.99
C ASP A 19 0.20 -10.13 -5.17
N PHE A 20 0.22 -9.16 -4.26
CA PHE A 20 -0.54 -7.91 -4.41
C PHE A 20 -0.23 -7.20 -5.74
N ALA A 21 1.04 -7.03 -6.11
CA ALA A 21 1.44 -6.37 -7.35
C ALA A 21 0.88 -7.06 -8.60
N SER A 22 0.91 -8.40 -8.61
CA SER A 22 0.32 -9.19 -9.70
C SER A 22 -1.20 -9.00 -9.78
N TYR A 23 -1.91 -9.03 -8.65
CA TYR A 23 -3.36 -8.81 -8.66
C TYR A 23 -3.73 -7.38 -9.03
N TYR A 24 -2.99 -6.40 -8.51
CA TYR A 24 -3.24 -4.99 -8.70
C TYR A 24 -3.03 -4.56 -10.17
N SER A 25 -2.06 -5.17 -10.86
CA SER A 25 -1.83 -4.97 -12.30
C SER A 25 -2.83 -5.69 -13.20
N ASN A 26 -3.46 -6.77 -12.72
CA ASN A 26 -4.53 -7.46 -13.44
C ASN A 26 -5.78 -6.58 -13.53
N ARG A 27 -6.38 -6.49 -14.71
CA ARG A 27 -7.63 -5.75 -14.98
C ARG A 27 -8.89 -6.52 -14.54
N GLU A 28 -8.81 -7.22 -13.42
CA GLU A 28 -9.97 -7.86 -12.79
C GLU A 28 -10.46 -6.97 -11.63
N MET A 29 -11.78 -6.77 -11.57
CA MET A 29 -12.45 -5.98 -10.53
C MET A 29 -13.38 -6.84 -9.68
N GLY A 30 -13.46 -6.51 -8.40
CA GLY A 30 -14.47 -7.05 -7.50
C GLY A 30 -13.98 -8.22 -6.64
N LEU A 31 -14.89 -8.74 -5.81
CA LEU A 31 -14.64 -9.80 -4.81
C LEU A 31 -13.69 -9.41 -3.67
N ARG A 32 -13.34 -8.13 -3.50
CA ARG A 32 -12.45 -7.61 -2.43
C ARG A 32 -11.09 -8.32 -2.39
N ARG A 33 -10.65 -8.92 -3.52
CA ARG A 33 -9.38 -9.65 -3.61
C ARG A 33 -8.21 -8.69 -3.47
N ASP A 34 -8.25 -7.55 -4.15
CA ASP A 34 -7.17 -6.55 -4.06
C ASP A 34 -7.12 -5.96 -2.66
N THR A 35 -8.28 -5.64 -2.08
CA THR A 35 -8.35 -5.16 -0.70
C THR A 35 -7.77 -6.18 0.29
N LYS A 36 -8.09 -7.47 0.14
CA LYS A 36 -7.55 -8.54 0.99
C LYS A 36 -6.03 -8.68 0.83
N ASN A 37 -5.53 -8.68 -0.40
CA ASN A 37 -4.10 -8.80 -0.67
C ASN A 37 -3.33 -7.57 -0.16
N ALA A 38 -3.86 -6.37 -0.39
CA ALA A 38 -3.32 -5.13 0.15
C ALA A 38 -3.30 -5.14 1.69
N ALA A 39 -4.34 -5.67 2.33
CA ALA A 39 -4.38 -5.77 3.78
C ALA A 39 -3.37 -6.79 4.33
N ALA A 40 -3.14 -7.89 3.62
CA ALA A 40 -2.15 -8.90 4.01
C ALA A 40 -0.74 -8.30 4.06
N ILE A 41 -0.35 -7.55 3.02
CA ILE A 41 0.93 -6.82 3.06
C ILE A 41 0.92 -5.70 4.09
N ALA A 42 -0.16 -4.93 4.23
CA ALA A 42 -0.24 -3.86 5.22
C ALA A 42 0.00 -4.39 6.64
N GLY A 43 -0.58 -5.54 6.98
CA GLY A 43 -0.32 -6.25 8.23
C GLY A 43 1.15 -6.68 8.35
N ALA A 44 1.70 -7.33 7.33
CA ALA A 44 3.09 -7.78 7.34
C ALA A 44 4.09 -6.61 7.52
N LEU A 45 3.85 -5.47 6.87
CA LEU A 45 4.65 -4.25 7.01
C LEU A 45 4.50 -3.63 8.40
N ARG A 46 3.27 -3.55 8.94
CA ARG A 46 3.00 -3.02 10.28
C ARG A 46 3.69 -3.82 11.39
N ASP A 47 3.81 -5.13 11.20
CA ASP A 47 4.40 -6.04 12.18
C ASP A 47 5.94 -6.10 12.06
N LEU A 48 6.52 -5.74 10.91
CA LEU A 48 7.98 -5.83 10.68
C LEU A 48 8.84 -5.05 11.71
N PRO A 49 8.50 -3.81 12.14
CA PRO A 49 9.28 -3.14 13.19
C PRO A 49 9.29 -3.88 14.52
N GLU A 50 8.27 -4.69 14.81
CA GLU A 50 8.28 -5.55 15.99
C GLU A 50 9.40 -6.59 15.89
N HIS A 51 9.51 -7.27 14.75
CA HIS A 51 10.59 -8.23 14.52
C HIS A 51 11.97 -7.57 14.64
N VAL A 52 12.15 -6.37 14.06
CA VAL A 52 13.41 -5.62 14.18
C VAL A 52 13.71 -5.27 15.64
N PHE A 53 12.71 -4.82 16.39
CA PHE A 53 12.87 -4.47 17.79
C PHE A 53 13.39 -5.65 18.61
N TYR A 54 12.84 -6.85 18.38
CA TYR A 54 13.25 -8.05 19.11
C TYR A 54 14.57 -8.64 18.61
N ASP A 55 14.87 -8.62 17.32
CA ASP A 55 16.15 -9.06 16.77
C ASP A 55 17.32 -8.23 17.33
N LEU A 56 17.09 -6.94 17.55
CA LEU A 56 18.07 -6.03 18.14
C LEU A 56 18.04 -6.04 19.69
N ASN A 57 17.29 -6.95 20.31
CA ASN A 57 17.09 -7.02 21.77
C ASN A 57 16.67 -5.68 22.39
N GLY A 58 15.85 -4.91 21.68
CA GLY A 58 15.38 -3.58 22.12
C GLY A 58 16.40 -2.45 21.91
N ASN A 59 17.58 -2.69 21.33
CA ASN A 59 18.60 -1.67 21.03
C ASN A 59 18.24 -0.81 19.82
N THR A 60 17.01 -0.29 19.77
CA THR A 60 16.51 0.59 18.71
C THR A 60 16.56 2.07 19.09
N GLY A 61 16.88 2.39 20.35
CA GLY A 61 16.78 3.73 20.92
C GLY A 61 15.36 4.09 21.42
N TYR A 62 14.42 3.14 21.41
CA TYR A 62 13.05 3.33 21.87
C TYR A 62 12.69 2.34 22.98
N ALA A 63 11.87 2.78 23.94
CA ALA A 63 11.50 1.96 25.09
C ALA A 63 10.59 0.76 24.74
N THR A 64 9.78 0.87 23.67
CA THR A 64 8.83 -0.16 23.29
C THR A 64 8.82 -0.38 21.76
N ASN A 65 8.41 -1.58 21.33
CA ASN A 65 8.20 -1.89 19.92
C ASN A 65 7.18 -0.93 19.26
N ARG A 66 6.18 -0.49 20.02
CA ARG A 66 5.18 0.48 19.58
C ARG A 66 5.84 1.82 19.32
N SER A 67 6.56 2.39 20.29
CA SER A 67 7.26 3.66 20.12
C SER A 67 8.25 3.62 18.96
N TYR A 68 8.92 2.48 18.76
CA TYR A 68 9.79 2.28 17.61
C TYR A 68 9.03 2.28 16.27
N ARG A 69 7.89 1.59 16.18
CA ARG A 69 7.04 1.64 14.97
C ARG A 69 6.49 3.05 14.70
N GLU A 70 6.08 3.76 15.75
CA GLU A 70 5.47 5.09 15.63
C GLU A 70 6.50 6.16 15.25
N SER A 71 7.79 5.93 15.47
CA SER A 71 8.87 6.85 15.08
C SER A 71 9.04 7.03 13.57
N PHE A 72 8.48 6.11 12.77
CA PHE A 72 8.46 6.21 11.31
C PHE A 72 7.36 7.13 10.78
N TRP A 73 6.33 7.46 11.57
CA TRP A 73 5.19 8.25 11.10
C TRP A 73 5.57 9.67 10.64
N PRO A 74 6.44 10.43 11.36
CA PRO A 74 6.90 11.73 10.88
C PRO A 74 7.71 11.66 9.58
N GLN A 75 8.34 10.51 9.31
CA GLN A 75 9.17 10.30 8.11
C GLN A 75 8.33 9.86 6.90
N SER A 76 7.20 9.20 7.14
CA SER A 76 6.35 8.65 6.09
C SER A 76 4.89 8.59 6.51
N ARG A 77 4.11 9.58 6.03
CA ARG A 77 2.64 9.55 6.10
C ARG A 77 2.07 8.31 5.41
N ALA A 78 2.69 7.86 4.31
CA ALA A 78 2.29 6.64 3.62
C ALA A 78 2.30 5.43 4.56
N TYR A 79 3.38 5.27 5.32
CA TYR A 79 3.50 4.17 6.27
C TYR A 79 2.50 4.25 7.42
N GLN A 80 2.22 5.46 7.93
CA GLN A 80 1.18 5.68 8.93
C GLN A 80 -0.21 5.26 8.42
N VAL A 81 -0.55 5.64 7.18
CA VAL A 81 -1.81 5.24 6.52
C VAL A 81 -1.89 3.72 6.38
N ILE A 82 -0.82 3.05 5.94
CA ILE A 82 -0.79 1.59 5.81
C ILE A 82 -0.95 0.88 7.16
N CYS A 83 -0.32 1.37 8.23
CA CYS A 83 -0.53 0.84 9.58
C CYS A 83 -2.00 0.98 10.01
N ASN A 84 -2.61 2.13 9.72
CA ASN A 84 -4.01 2.39 10.05
C ASN A 84 -4.96 1.48 9.24
N PHE A 85 -4.66 1.28 7.95
CA PHE A 85 -5.39 0.36 7.10
C PHE A 85 -5.33 -1.08 7.61
N ALA A 86 -4.15 -1.57 8.03
CA ALA A 86 -4.02 -2.90 8.63
C ALA A 86 -4.88 -3.06 9.89
N ASP A 87 -4.90 -2.05 10.77
CA ASP A 87 -5.77 -2.05 11.94
C ASP A 87 -7.26 -2.08 11.54
N VAL A 88 -7.66 -1.25 10.57
CA VAL A 88 -9.05 -1.16 10.10
C VAL A 88 -9.49 -2.46 9.46
N TRP A 89 -8.65 -3.11 8.67
CA TRP A 89 -8.95 -4.42 8.09
C TRP A 89 -9.18 -5.48 9.17
N LYS A 90 -8.33 -5.49 10.21
CA LYS A 90 -8.43 -6.42 11.33
C LYS A 90 -9.69 -6.20 12.16
N HIS A 91 -10.05 -4.95 12.44
CA HIS A 91 -11.13 -4.60 13.36
C HIS A 91 -12.45 -4.21 12.67
N ARG A 92 -12.47 -4.16 11.33
CA ARG A 92 -13.53 -3.62 10.46
C ARG A 92 -13.75 -2.11 10.63
N SER A 93 -13.67 -1.59 11.85
CA SER A 93 -13.77 -0.18 12.17
C SER A 93 -12.86 0.19 13.35
N ILE A 94 -12.48 1.47 13.40
CA ILE A 94 -11.68 2.05 14.50
C ILE A 94 -12.30 3.39 14.90
N SER A 95 -12.38 3.65 16.21
CA SER A 95 -12.96 4.87 16.77
C SER A 95 -11.95 5.79 17.48
N ARG A 96 -10.66 5.46 17.52
CA ARG A 96 -9.64 6.28 18.19
C ARG A 96 -9.51 7.69 17.55
N PRO A 97 -9.19 8.74 18.32
CA PRO A 97 -9.15 10.12 17.81
C PRO A 97 -8.11 10.36 16.69
N ASP A 98 -6.96 9.68 16.75
CA ASP A 98 -5.82 9.82 15.84
C ASP A 98 -5.92 8.94 14.58
N ARG A 99 -7.10 8.38 14.30
CA ARG A 99 -7.29 7.50 13.14
C ARG A 99 -7.23 8.27 11.81
N LEU A 100 -6.60 7.65 10.82
CA LEU A 100 -6.56 8.14 9.44
C LEU A 100 -7.65 7.48 8.58
N LEU A 101 -7.99 6.23 8.87
CA LEU A 101 -9.13 5.52 8.29
C LEU A 101 -10.09 5.12 9.41
N SER A 102 -11.40 5.15 9.12
CA SER A 102 -12.42 4.80 10.11
C SER A 102 -13.02 3.42 9.88
N CYS A 103 -13.25 3.04 8.62
CA CYS A 103 -13.91 1.79 8.25
C CYS A 103 -13.27 1.15 7.01
N VAL A 104 -13.38 -0.18 6.91
CA VAL A 104 -12.95 -0.91 5.71
C VAL A 104 -13.79 -0.54 4.48
N ASP A 105 -15.02 -0.07 4.68
CA ASP A 105 -15.90 0.37 3.59
C ASP A 105 -15.48 1.73 3.00
N ASP A 106 -14.55 2.44 3.65
CA ASP A 106 -13.91 3.64 3.10
C ASP A 106 -12.88 3.30 2.00
N ILE A 107 -12.72 2.01 1.68
CA ILE A 107 -11.76 1.47 0.70
C ILE A 107 -12.52 0.92 -0.49
N ILE A 108 -12.25 1.50 -1.65
CA ILE A 108 -13.00 1.23 -2.87
C ILE A 108 -12.03 0.91 -4.01
N GLU A 109 -12.33 -0.19 -4.71
CA GLU A 109 -11.70 -0.52 -5.98
C GLU A 109 -12.44 0.21 -7.10
N TYR A 110 -11.73 0.97 -7.95
CA TYR A 110 -12.33 1.52 -9.18
C TYR A 110 -11.33 1.62 -10.34
N TYR A 111 -11.86 1.68 -11.56
CA TYR A 111 -11.08 2.03 -12.74
C TYR A 111 -10.95 3.54 -12.87
N ALA A 112 -9.72 4.00 -13.07
CA ALA A 112 -9.43 5.38 -13.40
C ALA A 112 -8.86 5.47 -14.83
N LEU A 113 -9.34 6.47 -15.56
CA LEU A 113 -8.63 6.98 -16.74
C LEU A 113 -7.59 7.98 -16.24
N ILE A 114 -6.32 7.70 -16.50
CA ILE A 114 -5.19 8.54 -16.12
C ILE A 114 -4.70 9.25 -17.38
N ARG A 115 -4.54 10.57 -17.27
CA ARG A 115 -3.89 11.40 -18.27
C ARG A 115 -2.41 11.47 -17.96
N TYR A 116 -1.60 11.20 -18.96
CA TYR A 116 -0.15 11.33 -18.91
C TYR A 116 0.28 12.45 -19.84
N ALA A 117 1.34 13.14 -19.49
CA ALA A 117 1.93 14.20 -20.28
C ALA A 117 3.46 14.11 -20.26
N ASP A 118 4.07 14.29 -21.42
CA ASP A 118 5.52 14.36 -21.59
C ASP A 118 5.93 15.18 -22.82
N GLU A 119 7.21 15.07 -23.20
CA GLU A 119 7.79 15.74 -24.36
C GLU A 119 7.14 15.32 -25.69
N GLU A 120 6.56 14.11 -25.77
CA GLU A 120 5.89 13.59 -26.97
C GLU A 120 4.40 13.99 -27.04
N GLY A 121 3.79 14.37 -25.92
CA GLY A 121 2.46 14.96 -25.87
C GLY A 121 1.59 14.44 -24.73
N VAL A 122 0.27 14.45 -24.94
CA VAL A 122 -0.72 14.00 -23.97
C VAL A 122 -1.33 12.68 -24.43
N TYR A 123 -1.35 11.69 -23.55
CA TYR A 123 -1.98 10.41 -23.82
C TYR A 123 -2.75 9.89 -22.60
N TYR A 124 -3.63 8.91 -22.81
CA TYR A 124 -4.51 8.38 -21.78
C TYR A 124 -4.26 6.89 -21.60
N GLY A 125 -4.28 6.44 -20.34
CA GLY A 125 -4.27 5.03 -19.98
C GLY A 125 -5.34 4.74 -18.95
N SER A 126 -5.78 3.48 -18.87
CA SER A 126 -6.66 3.04 -17.79
C SER A 126 -5.87 2.23 -16.77
N ARG A 127 -6.12 2.50 -15.49
CA ARG A 127 -5.51 1.79 -14.36
C ARG A 127 -6.58 1.42 -13.34
N LYS A 128 -6.42 0.25 -12.74
CA LYS A 128 -7.18 -0.13 -11.55
C LYS A 128 -6.56 0.56 -10.34
N LEU A 129 -7.37 1.22 -9.53
CA LEU A 129 -6.96 1.87 -8.29
C LEU A 129 -7.65 1.21 -7.10
N LEU A 130 -6.94 1.13 -5.99
CA LEU A 130 -7.49 0.71 -4.70
C LEU A 130 -7.39 1.91 -3.76
N VAL A 131 -8.48 2.65 -3.63
CA VAL A 131 -8.45 3.98 -3.01
C VAL A 131 -9.08 3.95 -1.63
N ALA A 132 -8.36 4.49 -0.66
CA ALA A 132 -8.85 4.77 0.68
C ALA A 132 -9.28 6.23 0.80
N THR A 133 -10.45 6.46 1.39
CA THR A 133 -10.89 7.80 1.82
C THR A 133 -10.45 8.01 3.28
N LEU A 134 -9.60 9.02 3.51
CA LEU A 134 -9.09 9.33 4.84
C LEU A 134 -10.08 10.17 5.66
N SER A 135 -9.80 10.33 6.95
CA SER A 135 -10.61 11.12 7.89
C SER A 135 -10.72 12.60 7.49
N ASP A 136 -9.69 13.14 6.84
CA ASP A 136 -9.66 14.48 6.24
C ASP A 136 -10.37 14.57 4.87
N LYS A 137 -11.04 13.50 4.44
CA LYS A 137 -11.74 13.35 3.15
C LYS A 137 -10.81 13.31 1.92
N SER A 138 -9.49 13.28 2.10
CA SER A 138 -8.59 13.03 1.00
C SER A 138 -8.68 11.58 0.51
N GLU A 139 -8.52 11.38 -0.79
CA GLU A 139 -8.48 10.06 -1.42
C GLU A 139 -7.01 9.69 -1.71
N GLN A 140 -6.61 8.48 -1.33
CA GLN A 140 -5.25 7.99 -1.52
C GLN A 140 -5.26 6.58 -2.11
N ASP A 141 -4.50 6.36 -3.18
CA ASP A 141 -4.30 5.03 -3.77
C ASP A 141 -3.34 4.21 -2.89
N LEU A 142 -3.81 3.07 -2.39
CA LEU A 142 -3.05 2.20 -1.48
C LEU A 142 -1.84 1.56 -2.15
N GLY A 143 -1.83 1.39 -3.48
CA GLY A 143 -0.72 0.77 -4.20
C GLY A 143 0.61 1.52 -4.00
N PRO A 144 0.70 2.82 -4.37
CA PRO A 144 1.85 3.66 -4.10
C PRO A 144 2.23 3.76 -2.62
N LEU A 145 1.25 3.81 -1.70
CA LEU A 145 1.52 3.89 -0.27
C LEU A 145 2.18 2.61 0.27
N LEU A 146 1.75 1.44 -0.22
CA LEU A 146 2.36 0.15 0.11
C LEU A 146 3.81 0.06 -0.40
N LEU A 147 4.07 0.49 -1.64
CA LEU A 147 5.43 0.52 -2.19
C LEU A 147 6.36 1.46 -1.40
N ALA A 148 5.87 2.67 -1.06
CA ALA A 148 6.63 3.63 -0.26
C ALA A 148 6.95 3.06 1.14
N SER A 149 5.98 2.40 1.76
CA SER A 149 6.14 1.74 3.06
C SER A 149 7.15 0.59 3.01
N LEU A 150 7.07 -0.25 1.97
CA LEU A 150 8.03 -1.33 1.73
C LEU A 150 9.45 -0.77 1.59
N THR A 151 9.62 0.30 0.81
CA THR A 151 10.93 0.93 0.55
C THR A 151 11.51 1.52 1.83
N LEU A 152 10.70 2.21 2.63
CA LEU A 152 11.10 2.74 3.93
C LEU A 152 11.64 1.64 4.85
N LEU A 153 10.87 0.56 5.04
CA LEU A 153 11.25 -0.50 5.97
C LEU A 153 12.42 -1.34 5.43
N ALA A 154 12.53 -1.51 4.12
CA ALA A 154 13.72 -2.13 3.52
C ALA A 154 14.98 -1.31 3.82
N ALA A 155 14.92 0.01 3.68
CA ALA A 155 16.03 0.90 4.02
C ALA A 155 16.39 0.82 5.52
N GLU A 156 15.39 0.73 6.39
CA GLU A 156 15.62 0.54 7.82
C GLU A 156 16.34 -0.79 8.13
N LEU A 157 15.92 -1.89 7.50
CA LEU A 157 16.60 -3.19 7.68
C LEU A 157 18.06 -3.15 7.23
N VAL A 158 18.37 -2.41 6.16
CA VAL A 158 19.75 -2.19 5.71
C VAL A 158 20.52 -1.33 6.72
N ARG A 159 19.91 -0.25 7.21
CA ARG A 159 20.52 0.65 8.20
C ARG A 159 20.90 -0.08 9.49
N GLN A 160 20.10 -1.05 9.90
CA GLN A 160 20.32 -1.88 11.09
C GLN A 160 21.22 -3.10 10.83
N GLY A 161 21.73 -3.29 9.60
CA GLY A 161 22.57 -4.43 9.24
C GLY A 161 21.84 -5.78 9.16
N LEU A 162 20.50 -5.78 9.18
CA LEU A 162 19.67 -6.99 9.12
C LEU A 162 19.49 -7.50 7.68
N LEU A 163 19.64 -6.60 6.70
CA LEU A 163 19.79 -6.94 5.29
C LEU A 163 21.14 -6.43 4.77
N PRO A 164 21.80 -7.18 3.88
CA PRO A 164 22.99 -6.66 3.21
C PRO A 164 22.62 -5.40 2.42
N ASN A 165 23.59 -4.49 2.24
CA ASN A 165 23.39 -3.33 1.38
C ASN A 165 23.33 -3.80 -0.08
N ILE A 166 22.12 -4.14 -0.54
CA ILE A 166 21.90 -4.57 -1.92
C ILE A 166 21.47 -3.35 -2.73
N SER A 167 22.33 -2.90 -3.64
CA SER A 167 22.01 -1.93 -4.70
C SER A 167 20.82 -2.35 -5.61
N ARG A 168 20.25 -3.55 -5.41
CA ARG A 168 19.12 -4.14 -6.15
C ARG A 168 17.73 -3.75 -5.61
N PHE A 169 17.58 -3.03 -4.49
CA PHE A 169 16.25 -2.53 -4.09
C PHE A 169 15.63 -1.60 -5.15
N SER A 170 16.49 -0.89 -5.89
CA SER A 170 16.13 -0.14 -7.10
C SER A 170 15.34 -0.96 -8.13
N LYS A 171 15.60 -2.27 -8.25
CA LYS A 171 14.89 -3.16 -9.18
C LYS A 171 13.45 -3.48 -8.75
N ILE A 172 13.16 -3.56 -7.44
CA ILE A 172 11.79 -3.78 -6.94
C ILE A 172 10.93 -2.54 -7.21
N THR A 173 11.51 -1.36 -6.99
CA THR A 173 10.87 -0.07 -7.31
C THR A 173 10.70 0.10 -8.83
N GLN A 174 11.69 -0.32 -9.64
CA GLN A 174 11.60 -0.32 -11.11
C GLN A 174 10.51 -1.26 -11.61
N LEU A 175 10.38 -2.49 -11.10
CA LEU A 175 9.32 -3.42 -11.52
C LEU A 175 7.91 -2.87 -11.25
N PHE A 176 7.71 -2.17 -10.13
CA PHE A 176 6.42 -1.53 -9.84
C PHE A 176 6.19 -0.28 -10.70
N SER A 177 7.26 0.44 -11.06
CA SER A 177 7.23 1.54 -12.04
C SER A 177 6.86 1.01 -13.43
N GLU A 178 7.56 -0.02 -13.91
CA GLU A 178 7.40 -0.64 -15.24
C GLU A 178 6.01 -1.25 -15.40
N GLN A 179 5.51 -1.99 -14.39
CA GLN A 179 4.16 -2.57 -14.43
C GLN A 179 3.02 -1.55 -14.26
N ASN A 180 3.31 -0.33 -13.76
CA ASN A 180 2.35 0.78 -13.70
C ASN A 180 2.58 1.84 -14.81
N GLY A 181 3.24 1.47 -15.90
CA GLY A 181 3.48 2.36 -17.05
C GLY A 181 4.76 3.19 -16.89
N GLY A 182 5.86 2.49 -16.65
CA GLY A 182 7.18 3.04 -16.35
C GLY A 182 7.57 4.15 -17.30
N CYS A 183 7.45 5.37 -16.80
CA CYS A 183 8.17 6.50 -17.33
C CYS A 183 8.24 7.55 -16.23
N LYS A 184 9.35 8.30 -16.22
CA LYS A 184 9.60 9.45 -15.35
C LYS A 184 8.65 10.62 -15.69
N ARG A 185 7.33 10.39 -15.70
CA ARG A 185 6.32 11.32 -16.19
C ARG A 185 5.45 11.80 -15.03
N VAL A 186 5.26 13.11 -14.95
CA VAL A 186 4.39 13.75 -13.96
C VAL A 186 2.95 13.30 -14.25
N ALA A 187 2.43 12.42 -13.41
CA ALA A 187 1.07 11.92 -13.54
C ALA A 187 0.13 12.84 -12.75
N ASP A 188 -0.52 13.77 -13.45
CA ASP A 188 -1.69 14.46 -12.91
C ASP A 188 -2.88 13.50 -13.00
N ALA A 189 -3.15 12.79 -11.90
CA ALA A 189 -4.30 11.91 -11.78
C ALA A 189 -5.60 12.72 -11.67
N HIS A 190 -6.01 13.40 -12.74
CA HIS A 190 -7.38 13.87 -12.88
C HIS A 190 -8.27 12.67 -13.21
N CYS A 191 -8.97 12.14 -12.19
CA CYS A 191 -9.98 11.11 -12.37
C CYS A 191 -11.16 11.67 -13.17
N LEU A 192 -11.14 11.48 -14.49
CA LEU A 192 -12.15 12.05 -15.40
C LEU A 192 -13.47 11.26 -15.44
N LEU A 193 -13.49 10.00 -14.97
CA LEU A 193 -14.66 9.13 -15.03
C LEU A 193 -14.73 8.18 -13.81
N ARG A 194 -15.66 8.43 -12.90
CA ARG A 194 -16.00 7.54 -11.78
C ARG A 194 -17.19 6.65 -12.18
N LYS A 195 -16.96 5.38 -12.55
CA LYS A 195 -18.04 4.38 -12.57
C LYS A 195 -18.01 3.59 -11.27
N ARG A 196 -18.88 3.97 -10.33
CA ARG A 196 -19.11 3.26 -9.07
C ARG A 196 -19.93 2.01 -9.38
N ILE A 197 -19.30 0.83 -9.36
CA ILE A 197 -20.05 -0.43 -9.49
C ILE A 197 -20.70 -0.71 -8.13
N HIS A 198 -21.92 -0.21 -7.93
CA HIS A 198 -22.74 -0.64 -6.82
C HIS A 198 -23.21 -2.08 -7.10
N ARG A 199 -22.84 -3.02 -6.22
CA ARG A 199 -23.55 -4.30 -6.10
C ARG A 199 -24.90 -4.02 -5.42
N GLY A 200 -25.84 -3.52 -6.20
CA GLY A 200 -27.25 -3.43 -5.86
C GLY A 200 -28.02 -3.84 -7.10
N ALA A 201 -28.87 -4.84 -6.98
CA ALA A 201 -29.74 -5.31 -8.05
C ALA A 201 -30.57 -4.13 -8.59
N ALA A 202 -30.23 -3.66 -9.79
CA ALA A 202 -31.07 -2.77 -10.57
C ALA A 202 -31.23 -3.40 -11.94
N ALA A 203 -32.47 -3.82 -12.25
CA ALA A 203 -32.88 -4.28 -13.54
C ALA A 203 -32.45 -3.27 -14.61
N LEU A 204 -31.77 -3.76 -15.66
CA LEU A 204 -31.47 -2.97 -16.84
C LEU A 204 -32.79 -2.60 -17.53
N PRO A 205 -33.04 -1.32 -17.87
CA PRO A 205 -34.11 -1.00 -18.80
C PRO A 205 -33.73 -1.49 -20.20
N ASN A 206 -34.63 -2.23 -20.83
CA ASN A 206 -34.56 -2.60 -22.24
C ASN A 206 -34.51 -1.32 -23.07
N PHE A 207 -33.40 -1.08 -23.76
CA PHE A 207 -33.37 -0.17 -24.90
C PHE A 207 -33.79 -0.95 -26.14
N ARG A 208 -34.89 -0.50 -26.76
CA ARG A 208 -35.35 -0.92 -28.09
C ARG A 208 -34.41 -0.39 -29.16
#